data_AF-A0A7Z1HN34-F1
#
_entry.id   AF-A0A7Z1HN34-F1
#
_cell.length_a   1.000
_cell.length_b   1.000
_cell.length_c   1.000
_cell.angle_alpha   90.00
_cell.angle_beta   90.00
_cell.angle_gamma   90.00
#
_symmetry.space_group_name_H-M   'P 1'
#
loop_
_entity.id
_entity.type
_entity.pdbx_description
1 polymer ?
#
loop_
_entity_poly.entity_id
_entity_poly.type
_entity_poly.pdbx_seq_one_letter_code
_entity_poly.pdbx_strand_id
1 'polypeptide(L)'
;MDGQLPLFDEISVKNEYAGSPQESNRKFCTELEDELIAIGFTECSDTQPKIKKYTKRAAYQDMYGSTRHSTFLIHHKSKGLLRVEAHRQVQSGSVDQKFPFFYESLSNAPERTVVIVFDGKGYKKEAYDWLLTQTENRIEKAFKVFSSKEDFLNYLINE
;
A
#
# COMPACT_ATOMS: atom_id res chain seq x y z
N MET A 1 -25.29 34.30 -4.87
CA MET A 1 -24.23 33.33 -5.28
C MET A 1 -23.18 33.42 -4.20
N ASP A 2 -23.31 32.58 -3.18
CA ASP A 2 -22.47 32.69 -1.99
C ASP A 2 -21.15 31.97 -2.23
N GLY A 3 -20.07 32.76 -2.17
CA GLY A 3 -18.70 32.32 -2.41
C GLY A 3 -18.24 31.32 -1.37
N GLN A 4 -17.73 30.17 -1.83
CA GLN A 4 -16.98 29.24 -1.00
C GLN A 4 -15.70 29.93 -0.49
N LEU A 5 -15.50 29.89 0.83
CA LEU A 5 -14.27 30.31 1.48
C LEU A 5 -13.17 29.25 1.26
N PRO A 6 -11.89 29.65 1.17
CA PRO A 6 -10.79 28.71 0.94
C PRO A 6 -10.61 27.78 2.15
N LEU A 7 -10.37 26.49 1.86
CA LEU A 7 -10.37 25.39 2.84
C LEU A 7 -9.15 25.36 3.78
N PHE A 8 -8.12 26.17 3.55
CA PHE A 8 -6.83 26.00 4.21
C PHE A 8 -6.29 27.29 4.82
N ASP A 9 -6.33 27.34 6.15
CA ASP A 9 -5.24 27.87 6.98
C ASP A 9 -4.92 26.79 8.03
N GLU A 10 -3.91 25.96 7.78
CA GLU A 10 -3.52 24.90 8.73
C GLU A 10 -2.43 25.38 9.70
N ILE A 11 -2.84 25.42 10.97
CA ILE A 11 -2.04 25.73 12.15
C ILE A 11 -1.01 24.62 12.37
N SER A 12 0.26 25.01 12.47
CA SER A 12 1.36 24.10 12.80
C SER A 12 1.33 23.75 14.29
N VAL A 13 0.88 22.54 14.62
CA VAL A 13 1.03 21.97 15.97
C VAL A 13 2.22 21.01 15.96
N LYS A 14 3.34 21.47 16.52
CA LYS A 14 4.52 20.63 16.80
C LYS A 14 4.22 19.74 17.99
N ASN A 15 4.10 18.43 17.76
CA ASN A 15 4.27 17.43 18.81
C ASN A 15 5.70 16.89 18.69
N GLU A 16 6.51 17.19 19.71
CA GLU A 16 7.82 16.59 19.91
C GLU A 16 7.63 15.15 20.43
N TYR A 17 8.49 14.24 19.97
CA TYR A 17 8.58 12.81 20.33
C TYR A 17 7.73 11.80 19.53
N ALA A 18 7.87 11.84 18.19
CA ALA A 18 8.00 10.70 17.27
C ALA A 18 8.08 11.29 15.85
N GLY A 19 8.83 10.69 14.92
CA GLY A 19 8.78 11.13 13.52
C GLY A 19 7.34 11.20 13.01
N SER A 20 7.05 12.11 12.09
CA SER A 20 5.69 12.29 11.55
C SER A 20 5.14 10.97 10.97
N PRO A 21 3.81 10.76 10.93
CA PRO A 21 3.23 9.56 10.30
C PRO A 21 3.75 9.30 8.88
N GLN A 22 4.03 10.36 8.13
CA GLN A 22 4.63 10.33 6.81
C GLN A 22 6.06 9.78 6.84
N GLU A 23 6.88 10.20 7.79
CA GLU A 23 8.24 9.67 7.98
C GLU A 23 8.22 8.21 8.43
N SER A 24 7.28 7.84 9.31
CA SER A 24 7.08 6.45 9.73
C SER A 24 6.74 5.55 8.54
N ASN A 25 5.83 6.00 7.67
CA ASN A 25 5.46 5.26 6.46
C ASN A 25 6.61 5.20 5.45
N ARG A 26 7.35 6.30 5.26
CA ARG A 26 8.52 6.32 4.38
C ARG A 26 9.57 5.30 4.85
N LYS A 27 9.88 5.30 6.16
CA LYS A 27 10.81 4.35 6.76
C LYS A 27 10.34 2.91 6.55
N PHE A 28 9.05 2.66 6.73
CA PHE A 28 8.46 1.34 6.48
C PHE A 28 8.64 0.87 5.03
N CYS A 29 8.39 1.73 4.05
CA CYS A 29 8.61 1.39 2.65
C CYS A 29 10.09 1.08 2.35
N THR A 30 11.03 1.82 2.95
CA THR A 30 12.47 1.54 2.84
C THR A 30 12.84 0.20 3.49
N GLU A 31 12.34 -0.08 4.70
CA GLU A 31 12.56 -1.36 5.38
C GLU A 31 12.01 -2.54 4.56
N LEU A 32 10.84 -2.39 3.92
CA LEU A 32 10.30 -3.40 3.01
C LEU A 32 11.17 -3.58 1.76
N GLU A 33 11.71 -2.49 1.21
CA GLU A 33 12.60 -2.52 0.05
C GLU A 33 13.89 -3.29 0.34
N ASP A 34 14.53 -3.00 1.47
CA ASP A 34 15.76 -3.67 1.90
C ASP A 34 15.54 -5.19 2.04
N GLU A 35 14.39 -5.60 2.58
CA GLU A 35 14.03 -7.01 2.75
C GLU A 35 13.69 -7.69 1.42
N LEU A 36 13.02 -6.98 0.50
CA LEU A 36 12.79 -7.47 -0.87
C LEU A 36 14.12 -7.76 -1.58
N ILE A 37 15.11 -6.87 -1.42
CA ILE A 37 16.46 -7.07 -1.95
C ILE A 37 17.12 -8.27 -1.27
N ALA A 38 17.02 -8.38 0.05
CA ALA A 38 17.61 -9.48 0.82
C ALA A 38 17.07 -10.86 0.41
N ILE A 39 15.78 -10.97 0.05
CA ILE A 39 15.17 -12.21 -0.45
C ILE A 39 15.40 -12.44 -1.97
N GLY A 40 16.20 -11.59 -2.61
CA GLY A 40 16.73 -11.81 -3.96
C GLY A 40 15.94 -11.14 -5.09
N PHE A 41 15.10 -10.14 -4.80
CA PHE A 41 14.56 -9.27 -5.84
C PHE A 41 15.55 -8.15 -6.20
N THR A 42 15.48 -7.66 -7.44
CA THR A 42 16.30 -6.53 -7.90
C THR A 42 15.43 -5.39 -8.43
N GLU A 43 15.75 -4.16 -8.09
CA GLU A 43 15.06 -2.99 -8.65
C GLU A 43 15.30 -2.88 -10.16
N CYS A 44 14.28 -2.43 -10.89
CA CYS A 44 14.42 -1.97 -12.27
C CYS A 44 13.55 -0.74 -12.55
N SER A 45 13.96 0.02 -13.56
CA SER A 45 13.22 1.18 -14.07
C SER A 45 12.21 0.83 -15.17
N ASP A 46 12.04 -0.45 -15.48
CA ASP A 46 11.08 -0.93 -16.48
C ASP A 46 9.65 -0.70 -15.97
N THR A 47 8.75 -0.23 -16.85
CA THR A 47 7.33 -0.06 -16.51
C THR A 47 6.67 -1.37 -16.09
N GLN A 48 7.15 -2.49 -16.66
CA GLN A 48 6.73 -3.84 -16.29
C GLN A 48 7.98 -4.64 -15.91
N PRO A 49 8.17 -4.98 -14.63
CA PRO A 49 9.36 -5.69 -14.17
C PRO A 49 9.40 -7.12 -14.75
N LYS A 50 10.61 -7.62 -15.02
CA LYS A 50 10.85 -9.04 -15.33
C LYS A 50 10.82 -9.88 -14.05
N ILE A 51 10.69 -11.20 -14.19
CA ILE A 51 10.69 -12.15 -13.05
C ILE A 51 11.87 -11.87 -12.10
N LYS A 52 11.62 -11.90 -10.79
CA LYS A 52 12.55 -11.54 -9.71
C LYS A 52 13.00 -10.07 -9.73
N LYS A 53 12.25 -9.20 -10.41
CA LYS A 53 12.46 -7.75 -10.33
C LYS A 53 11.25 -7.04 -9.77
N TYR A 54 11.47 -5.82 -9.30
CA TYR A 54 10.43 -4.89 -8.90
C TYR A 54 10.72 -3.48 -9.40
N THR A 55 9.68 -2.66 -9.51
CA THR A 55 9.82 -1.22 -9.71
C THR A 55 9.07 -0.48 -8.60
N LYS A 56 9.61 0.67 -8.19
CA LYS A 56 8.97 1.55 -7.20
C LYS A 56 7.98 2.48 -7.89
N ARG A 57 6.98 2.94 -7.15
CA ARG A 57 6.06 4.00 -7.61
C ARG A 57 5.37 3.67 -8.94
N ALA A 58 4.98 2.42 -9.14
CA ALA A 58 4.33 1.99 -10.38
C ALA A 58 2.98 2.72 -10.53
N ALA A 59 2.79 3.39 -11.67
CA ALA A 59 1.57 4.13 -11.94
C ALA A 59 0.37 3.21 -12.21
N TYR A 60 -0.83 3.65 -11.83
CA TYR A 60 -2.13 3.07 -12.21
C TYR A 60 -3.24 4.11 -12.00
N GLN A 61 -4.45 3.82 -12.46
CA GLN A 61 -5.62 4.68 -12.22
C GLN A 61 -6.24 4.36 -10.86
N ASP A 62 -6.50 5.38 -10.06
CA ASP A 62 -7.25 5.26 -8.82
C ASP A 62 -8.77 5.17 -9.04
N MET A 63 -9.56 5.14 -7.96
CA MET A 63 -11.02 5.04 -8.05
C MET A 63 -11.69 6.25 -8.71
N TYR A 64 -10.99 7.38 -8.83
CA TYR A 64 -11.48 8.60 -9.48
C TYR A 64 -10.93 8.77 -10.90
N GLY A 65 -10.16 7.79 -11.41
CA GLY A 65 -9.51 7.85 -12.71
C GLY A 65 -8.24 8.70 -12.74
N SER A 66 -7.75 9.17 -11.59
CA SER A 66 -6.50 9.93 -11.48
C SER A 66 -5.29 9.00 -11.39
N THR A 67 -4.11 9.52 -11.75
CA THR A 67 -2.86 8.76 -11.64
C THR A 67 -2.46 8.59 -10.18
N ARG A 68 -2.34 7.34 -9.75
CA ARG A 68 -1.78 6.94 -8.46
C ARG A 68 -0.51 6.13 -8.65
N HIS A 69 0.37 6.18 -7.66
CA HIS A 69 1.57 5.36 -7.59
C HIS A 69 1.48 4.36 -6.44
N SER A 70 1.60 3.07 -6.75
CA SER A 70 1.73 2.04 -5.71
C SER A 70 3.13 2.04 -5.11
N THR A 71 3.32 1.41 -3.94
CA THR A 71 4.66 1.30 -3.35
C THR A 71 5.61 0.52 -4.27
N PHE A 72 5.17 -0.67 -4.69
CA PHE A 72 5.92 -1.53 -5.60
C PHE A 72 5.01 -2.14 -6.66
N LEU A 73 5.63 -2.54 -7.78
CA LEU A 73 5.13 -3.58 -8.66
C LEU A 73 6.21 -4.66 -8.71
N ILE A 74 5.87 -5.88 -8.30
CA ILE A 74 6.81 -7.00 -8.16
C ILE A 74 6.43 -8.08 -9.18
N HIS A 75 7.41 -8.66 -9.87
CA HIS A 75 7.18 -9.85 -10.69
C HIS A 75 7.72 -11.10 -9.98
N HIS A 76 6.82 -11.80 -9.30
CA HIS A 76 7.10 -13.06 -8.63
C HIS A 76 7.10 -14.23 -9.62
N LYS A 77 8.00 -15.21 -9.43
CA LYS A 77 8.15 -16.37 -10.34
C LYS A 77 6.86 -17.20 -10.49
N SER A 78 6.23 -17.58 -9.39
CA SER A 78 5.01 -18.42 -9.37
C SER A 78 3.71 -17.62 -9.25
N LYS A 79 3.78 -16.38 -8.74
CA LYS A 79 2.59 -15.57 -8.38
C LYS A 79 2.31 -14.46 -9.39
N GLY A 80 3.16 -14.32 -10.41
CA GLY A 80 3.03 -13.31 -11.46
C GLY A 80 3.30 -11.90 -10.97
N LEU A 81 2.64 -10.92 -11.60
CA LEU A 81 2.73 -9.52 -11.21
C LEU A 81 1.86 -9.23 -9.99
N LEU A 82 2.47 -8.62 -8.98
CA LEU A 82 1.87 -8.23 -7.72
C LEU A 82 1.98 -6.71 -7.60
N ARG A 83 0.86 -5.98 -7.63
CA ARG A 83 0.85 -4.56 -7.29
C ARG A 83 0.69 -4.39 -5.80
N VAL A 84 1.63 -3.69 -5.16
CA VAL A 84 1.72 -3.61 -3.69
C VAL A 84 1.52 -2.18 -3.20
N GLU A 85 0.56 -1.98 -2.31
CA GLU A 85 0.38 -0.77 -1.50
C GLU A 85 0.81 -1.06 -0.07
N ALA A 86 1.80 -0.32 0.43
CA ALA A 86 2.37 -0.51 1.76
C ALA A 86 2.08 0.71 2.63
N HIS A 87 1.49 0.46 3.81
CA HIS A 87 1.12 1.50 4.75
C HIS A 87 1.50 1.12 6.18
N ARG A 88 2.07 2.05 6.96
CA ARG A 88 2.31 1.88 8.40
C ARG A 88 1.55 2.92 9.23
N GLN A 89 0.87 2.47 10.29
CA GLN A 89 0.19 3.34 11.25
C GLN A 89 0.47 2.85 12.68
N VAL A 90 1.24 3.63 13.44
CA VAL A 90 1.63 3.29 14.82
C VAL A 90 0.60 3.78 15.84
N GLN A 91 -0.09 4.89 15.55
CA GLN A 91 -1.11 5.49 16.42
C GLN A 91 -2.42 5.64 15.64
N SER A 92 -3.55 5.69 16.35
CA SER A 92 -4.85 5.97 15.72
C SER A 92 -4.77 7.22 14.86
N GLY A 93 -5.23 7.11 13.62
CA GLY A 93 -5.05 8.15 12.61
C GLY A 93 -5.98 7.94 11.43
N SER A 94 -5.75 8.68 10.35
CA SER A 94 -6.63 8.70 9.19
C SER A 94 -6.33 7.61 8.15
N VAL A 95 -5.37 6.71 8.40
CA VAL A 95 -5.02 5.70 7.39
C VAL A 95 -6.12 4.65 7.26
N ASP A 96 -6.75 4.23 8.35
CA ASP A 96 -7.87 3.28 8.32
C ASP A 96 -9.11 3.85 7.60
N GLN A 97 -9.36 5.15 7.72
CA GLN A 97 -10.39 5.87 6.95
C GLN A 97 -10.15 5.82 5.44
N LYS A 98 -8.92 5.54 4.99
CA LYS A 98 -8.54 5.42 3.57
C LYS A 98 -8.62 3.99 3.05
N PHE A 99 -8.96 3.00 3.86
CA PHE A 99 -9.08 1.61 3.40
C PHE A 99 -10.08 1.46 2.24
N PRO A 100 -11.26 2.11 2.24
CA PRO A 100 -12.15 2.08 1.07
C PRO A 100 -11.50 2.66 -0.18
N PHE A 101 -10.75 3.76 -0.04
CA PHE A 101 -10.03 4.37 -1.15
C PHE A 101 -8.96 3.43 -1.71
N PHE A 102 -8.18 2.76 -0.86
CA PHE A 102 -7.16 1.79 -1.31
C PHE A 102 -7.79 0.59 -2.02
N TYR A 103 -8.85 0.03 -1.46
CA TYR A 103 -9.59 -1.09 -2.02
C TYR A 103 -10.16 -0.77 -3.41
N GLU A 104 -10.90 0.34 -3.55
CA GLU A 104 -11.49 0.73 -4.84
C GLU A 104 -10.43 1.14 -5.85
N SER A 105 -9.37 1.83 -5.42
CA SER A 105 -8.28 2.21 -6.33
C SER A 105 -7.57 0.96 -6.87
N LEU A 106 -7.17 0.03 -6.01
CA LEU A 106 -6.51 -1.21 -6.43
C LEU A 106 -7.42 -2.08 -7.31
N SER A 107 -8.74 -1.94 -7.18
CA SER A 107 -9.69 -2.57 -8.09
C SER A 107 -9.53 -2.14 -9.54
N ASN A 108 -9.02 -0.93 -9.79
CA ASN A 108 -8.71 -0.40 -11.13
C ASN A 108 -7.29 -0.72 -11.63
N ALA A 109 -6.43 -1.30 -10.78
CA ALA A 109 -5.08 -1.69 -11.22
C ALA A 109 -5.10 -2.71 -12.38
N PRO A 110 -4.13 -2.70 -13.30
CA PRO A 110 -4.12 -3.67 -14.40
C PRO A 110 -3.75 -5.09 -13.98
N GLU A 111 -3.07 -5.26 -12.85
CA GLU A 111 -2.62 -6.57 -12.36
C GLU A 111 -3.76 -7.37 -11.73
N ARG A 112 -3.83 -8.67 -12.06
CA ARG A 112 -4.82 -9.60 -11.50
C ARG A 112 -4.68 -9.77 -9.98
N THR A 113 -3.46 -9.67 -9.45
CA THR A 113 -3.19 -9.81 -8.02
C THR A 113 -2.70 -8.48 -7.45
N VAL A 114 -3.40 -8.01 -6.42
CA VAL A 114 -3.07 -6.78 -5.70
C VAL A 114 -2.86 -7.10 -4.23
N VAL A 115 -1.93 -6.37 -3.62
CA VAL A 115 -1.47 -6.63 -2.27
C VAL A 115 -1.56 -5.35 -1.46
N ILE A 116 -2.10 -5.45 -0.26
CA ILE A 116 -2.05 -4.39 0.75
C ILE A 116 -1.25 -4.91 1.92
N VAL A 117 -0.15 -4.23 2.25
CA VAL A 117 0.71 -4.58 3.37
C VAL A 117 0.59 -3.48 4.41
N PHE A 118 0.08 -3.85 5.57
CA PHE A 118 0.03 -2.99 6.72
C PHE A 118 1.15 -3.30 7.68
N ASP A 119 1.47 -2.29 8.49
CA ASP A 119 2.30 -2.47 9.67
C ASP A 119 1.96 -1.41 10.72
N GLY A 120 2.39 -1.65 11.95
CA GLY A 120 1.94 -0.90 13.11
C GLY A 120 0.54 -1.35 13.55
N LYS A 121 0.26 -1.15 14.83
CA LYS A 121 -0.97 -1.60 15.49
C LYS A 121 -1.96 -0.46 15.74
N GLY A 122 -1.81 0.64 15.01
CA GLY A 122 -2.60 1.86 15.18
C GLY A 122 -3.92 1.88 14.40
N TYR A 123 -4.24 0.85 13.62
CA TYR A 123 -5.49 0.77 12.87
C TYR A 123 -6.66 0.30 13.73
N LYS A 124 -7.86 0.81 13.46
CA LYS A 124 -9.09 0.24 14.03
C LYS A 124 -9.31 -1.17 13.52
N LYS A 125 -9.63 -2.08 14.44
CA LYS A 125 -9.93 -3.48 14.12
C LYS A 125 -11.10 -3.58 13.15
N GLU A 126 -12.14 -2.78 13.37
CA GLU A 126 -13.38 -2.77 12.57
C GLU A 126 -13.10 -2.36 11.12
N ALA A 127 -12.18 -1.41 10.89
CA ALA A 127 -11.79 -1.02 9.55
C ALA A 127 -11.01 -2.14 8.85
N TYR A 128 -10.13 -2.82 9.57
CA TYR A 128 -9.40 -3.97 9.03
C TYR A 128 -10.33 -5.14 8.70
N ASP A 129 -11.26 -5.50 9.61
CA ASP A 129 -12.26 -6.54 9.39
C ASP A 129 -13.16 -6.21 8.17
N TRP A 130 -13.56 -4.93 8.04
CA TRP A 130 -14.30 -4.44 6.89
C TRP A 130 -13.52 -4.67 5.59
N LEU A 131 -12.23 -4.32 5.56
CA LEU A 131 -11.38 -4.48 4.38
C LEU A 131 -11.25 -5.95 4.00
N LEU A 132 -10.99 -6.85 4.95
CA LEU A 132 -10.93 -8.29 4.68
C LEU A 132 -12.22 -8.79 4.04
N THR A 133 -13.37 -8.41 4.61
CA THR A 133 -14.69 -8.75 4.07
C THR A 133 -14.87 -8.25 2.62
N GLN A 134 -14.45 -7.02 2.31
CA GLN A 134 -14.53 -6.52 0.93
C GLN A 134 -13.64 -7.31 -0.02
N THR A 135 -12.44 -7.65 0.41
CA THR A 135 -11.46 -8.37 -0.43
C THR A 135 -11.85 -9.82 -0.71
N GLU A 136 -12.51 -10.50 0.24
CA GLU A 136 -12.97 -11.89 0.05
C GLU A 136 -14.11 -12.00 -0.97
N ASN A 137 -14.97 -10.98 -1.04
CA ASN A 137 -16.13 -10.98 -1.93
C ASN A 137 -15.80 -10.59 -3.39
N ARG A 138 -14.54 -10.29 -3.71
CA ARG A 138 -14.11 -9.83 -5.04
C ARG A 138 -13.67 -11.01 -5.92
N ILE A 139 -14.43 -11.30 -6.97
CA ILE A 139 -14.15 -12.44 -7.88
C ILE A 139 -13.14 -12.08 -8.98
N GLU A 140 -13.21 -10.86 -9.51
CA GLU A 140 -12.43 -10.45 -10.70
C GLU A 140 -10.94 -10.22 -10.41
N LYS A 141 -10.59 -10.00 -9.15
CA LYS A 141 -9.25 -9.59 -8.73
C LYS A 141 -8.88 -10.25 -7.42
N ALA A 142 -7.67 -10.80 -7.35
CA ALA A 142 -7.15 -11.45 -6.17
C ALA A 142 -6.50 -10.42 -5.24
N PHE A 143 -7.18 -10.07 -4.16
CA PHE A 143 -6.60 -9.26 -3.10
C PHE A 143 -5.85 -10.13 -2.09
N LYS A 144 -4.67 -9.68 -1.67
CA LYS A 144 -3.92 -10.24 -0.55
C LYS A 144 -3.67 -9.14 0.46
N VAL A 145 -4.15 -9.30 1.68
CA VAL A 145 -3.99 -8.31 2.75
C VAL A 145 -3.13 -8.93 3.85
N PHE A 146 -2.08 -8.21 4.23
CA PHE A 146 -1.16 -8.63 5.29
C PHE A 146 -1.15 -7.58 6.40
N SER A 147 -1.28 -8.01 7.65
CA SER A 147 -1.21 -7.14 8.83
C SER A 147 0.21 -6.86 9.32
N SER A 148 1.21 -7.53 8.74
CA SER A 148 2.61 -7.36 9.08
C SER A 148 3.50 -7.48 7.85
N LYS A 149 4.70 -6.89 7.95
CA LYS A 149 5.76 -7.07 6.96
C LYS A 149 6.16 -8.54 6.85
N GLU A 150 6.31 -9.20 7.98
CA GLU A 150 6.81 -10.58 8.08
C GLU A 150 5.89 -11.54 7.33
N ASP A 151 4.56 -11.40 7.48
CA ASP A 151 3.60 -12.25 6.77
C ASP A 151 3.68 -12.05 5.25
N PHE A 152 3.86 -10.81 4.80
CA PHE A 152 4.04 -10.49 3.39
C PHE A 152 5.35 -11.09 2.83
N LEU A 153 6.46 -10.96 3.56
CA LEU A 153 7.74 -11.55 3.15
C LEU A 153 7.67 -13.07 3.09
N ASN A 154 7.04 -13.71 4.08
CA ASN A 154 6.81 -15.15 4.08
C ASN A 154 5.98 -15.59 2.87
N TYR A 155 4.96 -14.81 2.49
CA TYR A 155 4.18 -15.07 1.28
C TYR A 155 5.02 -14.99 0.00
N LEU A 156 6.01 -14.09 -0.06
CA LEU A 156 6.94 -14.01 -1.18
C LEU A 156 7.98 -15.12 -1.20
N ILE A 157 8.40 -15.62 -0.04
CA ILE A 157 9.42 -16.69 0.06
C ILE A 157 8.82 -18.05 -0.28
N ASN A 158 7.62 -18.34 0.20
CA ASN A 158 6.95 -19.60 -0.04
C ASN A 158 6.45 -19.67 -1.49
N GLU A 159 6.57 -20.82 -2.18
CA GLU A 159 6.20 -20.95 -3.61
C GLU A 159 4.70 -20.79 -3.87
#